data_AF-A0A937BBG8-F1
#
_entry.id   AF-A0A937BBG8-F1
#
_cell.length_a   1.000
_cell.length_b   1.000
_cell.length_c   1.000
_cell.angle_alpha   90.00
_cell.angle_beta   90.00
_cell.angle_gamma   90.00
#
_symmetry.space_group_name_H-M   'P 1'
#
loop_
_entity.id
_entity.type
_entity.pdbx_description
1 polymer ?
#
loop_
_entity_poly.entity_id
_entity_poly.type
_entity_poly.pdbx_seq_one_letter_code
_entity_poly.pdbx_strand_id
1 'polypeptide(L)'
;MSTSIQQDILTKIETHLEAAYPNEACGFLLGSQIRKNRIITHLIEVENRSTENQRRRFVIDPLDYMKAERFAAKEGLTLLGIYHSHPDHPPIPSVHDLEYAQQFFSYFIHRIAAGKMTDSRSYRLLDGKFIEEKFTILNLKEQIQL
;
A
#
# COMPACT_ATOMS: atom_id res chain seq x y z
N MET A 1 11.71 -7.35 10.60
CA MET A 1 11.24 -7.59 9.24
C MET A 1 11.82 -6.46 8.40
N SER A 2 12.38 -6.75 7.24
CA SER A 2 12.80 -5.73 6.28
C SER A 2 11.75 -5.66 5.19
N THR A 3 11.29 -4.47 4.85
CA THR A 3 10.35 -4.22 3.76
C THR A 3 11.04 -3.34 2.74
N SER A 4 10.97 -3.73 1.47
CA SER A 4 11.54 -2.97 0.37
C SER A 4 10.51 -2.85 -0.74
N ILE A 5 10.51 -1.72 -1.45
CA ILE A 5 9.60 -1.45 -2.57
C ILE A 5 10.41 -1.02 -3.78
N GLN A 6 10.08 -1.53 -4.96
CA GLN A 6 10.71 -1.06 -6.19
C GLN A 6 10.29 0.38 -6.50
N GLN A 7 11.24 1.19 -7.00
CA GLN A 7 11.01 2.60 -7.31
C GLN A 7 9.85 2.81 -8.31
N ASP A 8 9.73 1.95 -9.31
CA ASP A 8 8.65 2.05 -10.31
C ASP A 8 7.27 1.80 -9.69
N ILE A 9 7.18 0.92 -8.70
CA ILE A 9 5.95 0.67 -7.94
C ILE A 9 5.58 1.90 -7.10
N LEU A 10 6.56 2.54 -6.45
CA LEU A 10 6.31 3.78 -5.71
C LEU A 10 5.81 4.90 -6.65
N THR A 11 6.37 5.02 -7.85
CA THR A 11 5.92 6.00 -8.86
C THR A 11 4.51 5.70 -9.40
N LYS A 12 4.15 4.42 -9.55
CA LYS A 12 2.78 4.03 -9.93
C LYS A 12 1.79 4.35 -8.82
N ILE A 13 2.15 4.10 -7.55
CA ILE A 13 1.35 4.51 -6.39
C ILE A 13 1.14 6.02 -6.40
N GLU A 14 2.20 6.81 -6.54
CA GLU A 14 2.13 8.27 -6.63
C GLU A 14 1.14 8.72 -7.71
N THR A 15 1.28 8.19 -8.93
CA THR A 15 0.41 8.52 -10.07
C THR A 15 -1.05 8.23 -9.77
N HIS A 16 -1.34 7.04 -9.21
CA HIS A 16 -2.70 6.64 -8.86
C HIS A 16 -3.31 7.55 -7.78
N LEU A 17 -2.56 7.81 -6.71
CA LEU A 17 -3.07 8.56 -5.56
C LEU A 17 -3.24 10.06 -5.86
N GLU A 18 -2.35 10.66 -6.67
CA GLU A 18 -2.51 12.03 -7.14
C GLU A 18 -3.72 12.18 -8.07
N ALA A 19 -3.97 11.22 -8.96
CA ALA A 19 -5.11 11.25 -9.87
C ALA A 19 -6.47 11.14 -9.14
N ALA A 20 -6.50 10.46 -8.00
CA ALA A 20 -7.70 10.30 -7.17
C ALA A 20 -7.98 11.50 -6.24
N TYR A 21 -7.02 12.41 -6.05
CA TYR A 21 -7.23 13.59 -5.23
C TYR A 21 -8.42 14.41 -5.75
N PRO A 22 -9.35 14.85 -4.89
CA PRO A 22 -9.21 15.00 -3.44
C PRO A 22 -9.78 13.86 -2.58
N ASN A 23 -10.11 12.72 -3.19
CA ASN A 23 -10.58 11.54 -2.48
C ASN A 23 -9.40 10.65 -2.04
N GLU A 24 -9.64 9.79 -1.04
CA GLU A 24 -8.74 8.67 -0.76
C GLU A 24 -8.84 7.65 -1.90
N ALA A 25 -7.69 7.12 -2.28
CA ALA A 25 -7.56 5.96 -3.14
C ALA A 25 -6.76 4.89 -2.42
N CYS A 26 -6.97 3.64 -2.82
CA CYS A 26 -6.35 2.48 -2.20
C CYS A 26 -5.98 1.42 -3.24
N GLY A 27 -5.12 0.50 -2.84
CA GLY A 27 -4.84 -0.68 -3.64
C GLY A 27 -4.02 -1.70 -2.89
N PHE A 28 -3.72 -2.81 -3.57
CA PHE A 28 -2.95 -3.90 -3.02
C PHE A 28 -1.48 -3.83 -3.41
N LEU A 29 -0.63 -4.30 -2.52
CA LEU A 29 0.81 -4.46 -2.74
C LEU A 29 1.14 -5.94 -2.77
N LEU A 30 1.81 -6.36 -3.84
CA LEU A 30 2.19 -7.75 -4.06
C LEU A 30 3.68 -7.88 -4.32
N GLY A 31 4.21 -9.05 -4.03
CA GLY A 31 5.62 -9.32 -4.23
C GLY A 31 6.05 -10.65 -3.64
N SER A 32 7.29 -10.72 -3.17
CA SER A 32 7.83 -11.91 -2.53
C SER A 32 8.11 -11.69 -1.05
N GLN A 33 7.90 -12.74 -0.26
CA GLN A 33 8.38 -12.80 1.11
C GLN A 33 9.30 -14.02 1.29
N ILE A 34 10.56 -13.76 1.64
CA ILE A 34 11.52 -14.81 2.00
C ILE A 34 11.97 -14.56 3.42
N ARG A 35 11.61 -15.47 4.34
CA ARG A 35 11.84 -15.33 5.79
C ARG A 35 11.25 -14.01 6.32
N LYS A 36 12.11 -13.09 6.75
CA LYS A 36 11.76 -11.78 7.32
C LYS A 36 11.99 -10.63 6.34
N ASN A 37 12.14 -10.90 5.04
CA ASN A 37 12.36 -9.89 4.00
C ASN A 37 11.17 -9.90 3.04
N ARG A 38 10.55 -8.73 2.86
CA ARG A 38 9.49 -8.47 1.89
C ARG A 38 10.02 -7.57 0.79
N ILE A 39 9.76 -7.94 -0.45
CA ILE A 39 10.06 -7.12 -1.62
C ILE A 39 8.77 -6.93 -2.40
N ILE A 40 8.26 -5.71 -2.40
CA ILE A 40 7.09 -5.30 -3.16
C ILE A 40 7.53 -4.99 -4.58
N THR A 41 6.93 -5.69 -5.53
CA THR A 41 7.29 -5.64 -6.97
C THR A 41 6.08 -5.42 -7.87
N HIS A 42 4.87 -5.45 -7.31
CA HIS A 42 3.62 -5.30 -8.06
C HIS A 42 2.60 -4.53 -7.22
N LEU A 43 1.67 -3.86 -7.91
CA LEU A 43 0.48 -3.28 -7.30
C LEU A 43 -0.78 -3.68 -8.08
N ILE A 44 -1.92 -3.62 -7.40
CA ILE A 44 -3.25 -3.66 -8.02
C ILE A 44 -4.01 -2.47 -7.48
N GLU A 45 -4.38 -1.53 -8.35
CA GLU A 45 -5.27 -0.41 -8.01
C GLU A 45 -6.67 -0.94 -7.69
N VAL A 46 -7.32 -0.38 -6.68
CA VAL A 46 -8.66 -0.78 -6.24
C VAL A 46 -9.57 0.44 -6.20
N GLU A 47 -10.76 0.29 -6.76
CA GLU A 47 -11.79 1.32 -6.69
C GLU A 47 -12.24 1.51 -5.24
N ASN A 48 -12.19 2.75 -4.75
CA ASN A 48 -12.72 3.07 -3.43
C ASN A 48 -14.26 2.94 -3.43
N ARG A 49 -14.79 1.91 -2.75
CA ARG A 49 -16.23 1.61 -2.65
C ARG A 49 -16.94 2.32 -1.51
N SER A 50 -16.28 3.23 -0.80
CA SER A 50 -16.89 3.96 0.32
C SER A 50 -18.09 4.77 -0.19
N THR A 51 -19.28 4.52 0.36
CA THR A 51 -20.52 5.27 0.05
C THR A 51 -20.68 6.52 0.92
N GLU A 52 -19.76 6.75 1.84
CA GLU A 52 -19.79 7.85 2.79
C GLU A 52 -18.80 8.95 2.37
N ASN A 53 -17.87 9.34 3.26
CA ASN A 53 -16.89 10.37 2.99
C ASN A 53 -15.62 9.79 2.35
N GLN A 54 -15.63 9.65 1.02
CA GLN A 54 -14.47 9.15 0.26
C GLN A 54 -13.20 9.98 0.43
N ARG A 55 -13.26 11.22 0.95
CA ARG A 55 -12.07 12.03 1.25
C ARG A 55 -11.30 11.58 2.48
N ARG A 56 -11.90 10.71 3.31
CA ARG A 56 -11.37 10.31 4.62
C ARG A 56 -11.54 8.82 4.92
N ARG A 57 -12.10 8.08 3.96
CA ARG A 57 -12.39 6.66 4.10
C ARG A 57 -12.25 5.99 2.75
N PHE A 58 -11.59 4.84 2.76
CA PHE A 58 -11.67 3.88 1.67
C PHE A 58 -12.32 2.57 2.14
N VAL A 59 -13.02 1.91 1.20
CA VAL A 59 -13.56 0.56 1.40
C VAL A 59 -13.12 -0.29 0.22
N ILE A 60 -12.53 -1.44 0.52
CA ILE A 60 -12.15 -2.46 -0.46
C ILE A 60 -13.23 -3.54 -0.46
N ASP A 61 -13.75 -3.88 -1.63
CA ASP A 61 -14.72 -4.97 -1.78
C ASP A 61 -14.07 -6.33 -1.45
N PRO A 62 -14.71 -7.22 -0.67
CA PRO A 62 -14.21 -8.57 -0.44
C PRO A 62 -13.89 -9.35 -1.73
N LEU A 63 -14.61 -9.10 -2.82
CA LEU A 63 -14.32 -9.71 -4.12
C LEU A 63 -12.99 -9.23 -4.70
N ASP A 64 -12.57 -7.99 -4.42
CA ASP A 64 -11.30 -7.47 -4.90
C ASP A 64 -10.13 -8.08 -4.11
N TYR A 65 -10.30 -8.36 -2.81
CA TYR A 65 -9.37 -9.21 -2.05
C TYR A 65 -9.22 -10.58 -2.71
N MET A 66 -10.34 -11.28 -2.96
CA MET A 66 -10.30 -12.61 -3.58
C MET A 66 -9.62 -12.60 -4.95
N LYS A 67 -9.86 -11.57 -5.77
CA LYS A 67 -9.19 -11.41 -7.07
C LYS A 67 -7.69 -11.18 -6.90
N ALA A 68 -7.29 -10.32 -5.97
CA ALA A 68 -5.89 -10.02 -5.70
C ALA A 68 -5.12 -11.25 -5.18
N GLU A 69 -5.71 -12.02 -4.28
CA GLU A 69 -5.13 -13.28 -3.79
C GLU A 69 -5.00 -14.32 -4.90
N ARG A 70 -6.02 -14.48 -5.75
CA ARG A 70 -5.97 -15.39 -6.91
C ARG A 70 -4.90 -14.96 -7.92
N PHE A 71 -4.79 -13.66 -8.19
CA PHE A 71 -3.74 -13.12 -9.04
C PHE A 71 -2.36 -13.39 -8.43
N ALA A 72 -2.20 -13.13 -7.13
CA ALA A 72 -0.96 -13.40 -6.42
C ALA A 72 -0.54 -14.87 -6.58
N ALA A 73 -1.45 -15.80 -6.29
CA ALA A 73 -1.17 -17.23 -6.39
C ALA A 73 -0.81 -17.66 -7.83
N LYS A 74 -1.51 -17.13 -8.84
CA LYS A 74 -1.25 -17.43 -10.25
C LYS A 74 0.14 -16.98 -10.69
N GLU A 75 0.58 -15.81 -10.24
CA GLU A 75 1.87 -15.21 -10.61
C GLU A 75 3.02 -15.62 -9.67
N GLY A 76 2.77 -16.53 -8.71
CA GLY A 76 3.78 -16.94 -7.71
C GLY A 76 4.17 -15.81 -6.74
N LEU A 77 3.28 -14.83 -6.56
CA LEU A 77 3.43 -13.70 -5.66
C LEU A 77 2.67 -13.94 -4.35
N THR A 78 2.94 -13.08 -3.37
CA THR A 78 2.19 -12.98 -2.12
C THR A 78 1.49 -11.62 -2.07
N LEU A 79 0.24 -11.59 -1.60
CA LEU A 79 -0.44 -10.34 -1.22
C LEU A 79 0.16 -9.85 0.10
N LEU A 80 1.02 -8.84 0.04
CA LEU A 80 1.86 -8.40 1.16
C LEU A 80 1.25 -7.24 1.96
N GLY A 81 0.33 -6.49 1.36
CA GLY A 81 -0.15 -5.28 1.99
C GLY A 81 -1.17 -4.49 1.19
N ILE A 82 -1.51 -3.34 1.76
CA ILE A 82 -2.41 -2.34 1.19
C ILE A 82 -1.65 -1.01 1.16
N TYR A 83 -1.90 -0.20 0.14
CA TYR A 83 -1.54 1.21 0.15
C TYR A 83 -2.78 2.08 0.06
N HIS A 84 -2.75 3.27 0.65
CA HIS A 84 -3.80 4.27 0.50
C HIS A 84 -3.31 5.71 0.70
N SER A 85 -4.09 6.69 0.26
CA SER A 85 -3.82 8.11 0.45
C SER A 85 -4.59 8.72 1.62
N HIS A 86 -3.96 9.70 2.28
CA HIS A 86 -4.61 10.69 3.14
C HIS A 86 -4.50 12.08 2.48
N PRO A 87 -5.59 12.59 1.86
CA PRO A 87 -5.64 13.94 1.30
C PRO A 87 -5.43 15.00 2.38
N ASP A 88 -4.43 15.87 2.21
CA ASP A 88 -4.05 16.99 3.09
C ASP A 88 -3.75 16.65 4.55
N HIS A 89 -3.74 15.37 4.92
CA HIS A 89 -3.52 14.87 6.28
C HIS A 89 -2.22 14.05 6.39
N PRO A 90 -1.59 14.01 7.59
CA PRO A 90 -0.42 13.18 7.82
C PRO A 90 -0.68 11.69 7.51
N PRO A 91 0.33 10.94 7.05
CA PRO A 91 0.21 9.51 6.77
C PRO A 91 0.31 8.69 8.06
N ILE A 92 -0.63 8.90 8.97
CA ILE A 92 -0.73 8.24 10.27
C ILE A 92 -2.05 7.46 10.28
N PRO A 93 -2.05 6.15 10.62
CA PRO A 93 -3.24 5.33 10.56
C PRO A 93 -4.40 5.92 11.37
N SER A 94 -5.58 5.90 10.77
CA SER A 94 -6.83 6.29 11.42
C SER A 94 -7.43 5.13 12.24
N VAL A 95 -8.45 5.42 13.06
CA VAL A 95 -9.22 4.37 13.76
C VAL A 95 -9.96 3.46 12.78
N HIS A 96 -10.37 3.98 11.62
CA HIS A 96 -11.05 3.19 10.59
C HIS A 96 -10.09 2.24 9.88
N ASP A 97 -8.83 2.65 9.72
CA ASP A 97 -7.78 1.81 9.11
C ASP A 97 -7.54 0.57 9.97
N LEU A 98 -7.73 0.67 11.28
CA LEU A 98 -7.57 -0.42 12.24
C LEU A 98 -8.73 -1.43 12.20
N GLU A 99 -9.94 -0.98 11.91
CA GLU A 99 -11.17 -1.79 11.99
C GLU A 99 -11.10 -3.03 11.07
N TYR A 100 -10.46 -2.90 9.91
CA TYR A 100 -10.33 -3.96 8.91
C TYR A 100 -8.88 -4.44 8.73
N ALA A 101 -7.98 -4.05 9.63
CA ALA A 101 -6.56 -4.38 9.52
C ALA A 101 -6.28 -5.87 9.78
N GLN A 102 -5.36 -6.44 9.00
CA GLN A 102 -4.92 -7.81 9.02
C GLN A 102 -3.49 -7.88 9.57
N GLN A 103 -3.21 -8.84 10.45
CA GLN A 103 -1.90 -8.97 11.11
C GLN A 103 -0.73 -9.18 10.14
N PHE A 104 -0.99 -9.82 8.99
CA PHE A 104 0.06 -10.11 8.03
C PHE A 104 0.46 -8.90 7.20
N PHE A 105 -0.36 -7.87 7.07
CA PHE A 105 -0.15 -6.85 6.03
C PHE A 105 0.80 -5.74 6.44
N SER A 106 1.50 -5.21 5.43
CA SER A 106 2.14 -3.89 5.47
C SER A 106 1.16 -2.84 4.94
N TYR A 107 1.00 -1.73 5.66
CA TYR A 107 0.07 -0.65 5.35
C TYR A 107 0.83 0.60 4.97
N PHE A 108 0.92 0.86 3.66
CA PHE A 108 1.59 2.04 3.12
C PHE A 108 0.60 3.21 3.06
N ILE A 109 0.84 4.24 3.86
CA ILE A 109 0.00 5.43 3.91
C ILE A 109 0.77 6.58 3.29
N HIS A 110 0.13 7.27 2.34
CA HIS A 110 0.74 8.34 1.59
C HIS A 110 -0.02 9.65 1.82
N ARG A 111 0.70 10.71 2.13
CA ARG A 111 0.10 12.05 2.20
C ARG A 111 0.04 12.66 0.81
N ILE A 112 -1.15 13.06 0.38
CA ILE A 112 -1.37 13.84 -0.84
C ILE A 112 -1.74 15.27 -0.44
N ALA A 113 -0.76 16.17 -0.41
CA ALA A 113 -0.95 17.56 -0.02
C ALA A 113 -1.15 18.42 -1.26
N ALA A 114 -2.28 19.13 -1.35
CA ALA A 114 -2.64 19.94 -2.52
C ALA A 114 -2.47 19.19 -3.86
N GLY A 115 -2.89 17.92 -3.89
CA GLY A 115 -2.80 17.06 -5.08
C GLY A 115 -1.42 16.47 -5.37
N LYS A 116 -0.43 16.62 -4.47
CA LYS A 116 0.92 16.06 -4.63
C LYS A 116 1.33 15.12 -3.50
N MET A 117 1.95 13.99 -3.84
CA MET A 117 2.48 13.07 -2.85
C MET A 117 3.70 13.70 -2.17
N THR A 118 3.64 13.83 -0.84
CA THR A 118 4.70 14.53 -0.07
C THR A 118 5.34 13.71 1.04
N ASP A 119 4.64 12.70 1.57
CA ASP A 119 5.17 11.81 2.60
C ASP A 119 4.63 10.40 2.40
N SER A 120 5.39 9.40 2.83
CA SER A 120 5.05 7.98 2.70
C SER A 120 5.58 7.23 3.91
N ARG A 121 4.68 6.51 4.60
CA ARG A 121 5.03 5.69 5.76
C ARG A 121 4.44 4.30 5.63
N SER A 122 5.05 3.31 6.28
CA SER A 122 4.52 1.95 6.33
C SER A 122 4.26 1.54 7.78
N TYR A 123 3.20 0.78 8.02
CA TYR A 123 2.84 0.27 9.34
C TYR A 123 2.51 -1.22 9.27
N ARG A 124 2.68 -1.92 10.38
CA ARG A 124 2.17 -3.28 10.57
C ARG A 124 1.33 -3.36 11.83
N LEU A 125 0.36 -4.27 11.81
CA LEU A 125 -0.45 -4.57 12.97
C LEU A 125 0.27 -5.57 13.88
N LEU A 126 0.60 -5.15 15.10
CA LEU A 126 1.19 -5.99 16.15
C LEU A 126 0.37 -5.79 17.43
N ASP A 127 -0.14 -6.89 17.99
CA ASP A 127 -0.96 -6.89 19.22
C ASP A 127 -2.12 -5.88 19.18
N GLY A 128 -2.79 -5.79 18.02
CA GLY A 128 -3.91 -4.88 17.79
C GLY A 128 -3.53 -3.40 17.63
N LYS A 129 -2.24 -3.09 17.45
CA LYS A 129 -1.75 -1.71 17.26
C LYS A 129 -0.91 -1.58 16.01
N PHE A 130 -1.06 -0.46 15.32
CA PHE A 130 -0.15 -0.09 14.25
C PHE A 130 1.21 0.31 14.81
N ILE A 131 2.25 -0.38 14.36
CA ILE A 131 3.64 -0.06 14.63
C ILE A 131 4.28 0.33 13.30
N GLU A 132 4.90 1.49 13.26
CA GLU A 132 5.60 1.97 12.08
C GLU A 132 6.73 1.00 11.72
N GLU A 133 6.79 0.60 10.45
CA GLU A 133 7.93 -0.12 9.89
C GLU A 133 8.64 0.75 8.85
N LYS A 134 9.97 0.74 8.92
CA LYS A 134 10.78 1.38 7.89
C LYS A 134 10.78 0.52 6.64
N PHE A 135 10.72 1.16 5.48
CA PHE A 135 10.94 0.52 4.20
C PHE A 135 12.11 1.16 3.45
N THR A 136 12.69 0.43 2.50
CA THR A 136 13.72 0.94 1.59
C THR A 136 13.22 0.94 0.16
N ILE A 137 13.69 1.90 -0.63
CA ILE A 137 13.39 1.96 -2.06
C ILE A 137 14.52 1.27 -2.82
N LEU A 138 14.16 0.32 -3.70
CA LEU A 138 15.09 -0.40 -4.55
C LEU A 138 15.09 0.21 -5.95
N ASN A 139 16.27 0.64 -6.39
CA ASN A 139 16.51 1.07 -7.76
C ASN A 139 17.00 -0.13 -8.57
N LEU A 140 16.28 -0.52 -9.62
CA LEU A 140 16.65 -1.65 -10.49
C LEU A 140 17.86 -1.36 -11.41
N LYS A 141 18.52 -0.20 -11.28
CA LYS A 141 19.59 0.25 -12.20
C LYS A 141 21.00 -0.31 -11.90
N GLU A 142 21.19 -1.22 -10.95
CA GLU A 142 22.52 -1.74 -10.59
C GLU A 142 22.75 -3.23 -10.92
N GLN A 143 22.08 -3.79 -11.94
CA GLN A 143 22.36 -5.16 -12.40
C GLN A 143 22.47 -5.26 -13.92
N ILE A 144 23.28 -4.41 -14.56
CA ILE A 144 23.92 -4.75 -15.83
C ILE A 144 25.34 -4.16 -15.83
N GLN A 145 26.28 -4.89 -15.24
CA GLN A 145 27.68 -4.81 -15.63
C GLN A 145 28.33 -6.18 -15.36
N LEU A 146 28.18 -7.07 -16.33
CA LEU A 146 29.06 -8.20 -16.60
C LEU A 146 29.43 -8.16 -18.08
#